data_AF-A0A9D2AI45-F1
#
_entry.id   AF-A0A9D2AI45-F1
#
_cell.length_a   1.000
_cell.length_b   1.000
_cell.length_c   1.000
_cell.angle_alpha   90.00
_cell.angle_beta   90.00
_cell.angle_gamma   90.00
#
_symmetry.space_group_name_H-M   'P 1'
#
loop_
_entity.id
_entity.type
_entity.pdbx_description
1 polymer ?
#
loop_
_entity_poly.entity_id
_entity_poly.type
_entity_poly.pdbx_seq_one_letter_code
_entity_poly.pdbx_strand_id
1 'polypeptide(L)'
;MGRKRSKTSEMDVAEKQKTPLAKRLSKLITDGNELKDFLGVSAQAINQYKLGLSRPSLENICKIADFYGVSTDYLLGRTDTPSIEEDTQTASKTTGLSEDSIVFLQGKQDIMWLINGMLEHPVFHAILSQFRDYILLAERDTDYLRILDGVPGSLVSRNSLHVTDILDESSQNKLKDNGYSVAPASLVAQSILYDVNFSLRQVLNSIAIRRGENNGQHQTK
;
A
#
# COMPACT_ATOMS: atom_id res chain seq x y z
N MET A 1 12.45 43.62 22.04
CA MET A 1 12.67 42.63 20.96
C MET A 1 11.30 42.08 20.53
N GLY A 2 10.86 42.35 19.30
CA GLY A 2 9.62 41.77 18.77
C GLY A 2 9.80 40.28 18.50
N ARG A 3 8.86 39.43 18.92
CA ARG A 3 8.85 37.99 18.59
C ARG A 3 8.79 37.84 17.07
N LYS A 4 9.79 37.19 16.46
CA LYS A 4 9.73 36.76 15.05
C LYS A 4 8.44 35.94 14.85
N ARG A 5 7.63 36.31 13.87
CA ARG A 5 6.46 35.52 13.45
C ARG A 5 6.95 34.14 13.01
N SER A 6 6.26 33.10 13.46
CA SER A 6 6.58 31.73 13.06
C SER A 6 6.05 31.48 11.65
N LYS A 7 6.68 30.57 10.89
CA LYS A 7 6.23 30.17 9.55
C LYS A 7 4.75 29.77 9.52
N THR A 8 4.23 29.22 10.63
CA THR A 8 2.82 28.80 10.78
C THR A 8 1.84 29.95 11.00
N SER A 9 2.30 31.09 11.53
CA SER A 9 1.44 32.27 11.73
C SER A 9 1.17 33.06 10.45
N GLU A 10 1.93 32.79 9.39
CA GLU A 10 1.78 33.42 8.06
C GLU A 10 0.89 32.59 7.12
N MET A 11 0.62 31.33 7.48
CA MET A 11 -0.18 30.42 6.67
C MET A 11 -1.67 30.78 6.68
N ASP A 12 -2.31 30.62 5.53
CA ASP A 12 -3.77 30.71 5.44
C ASP A 12 -4.46 29.46 6.05
N VAL A 13 -5.79 29.46 6.09
CA VAL A 13 -6.56 28.35 6.68
C VAL A 13 -6.40 27.06 5.88
N ALA A 14 -6.36 27.14 4.55
CA ALA A 14 -6.21 25.97 3.68
C ALA A 14 -4.82 25.35 3.80
N GLU A 15 -3.79 26.17 3.99
CA GLU A 15 -2.42 25.74 4.25
C GLU A 15 -2.29 25.09 5.64
N LYS A 16 -2.95 25.64 6.67
CA LYS A 16 -2.95 25.06 8.02
C LYS A 16 -3.59 23.67 8.07
N GLN A 17 -4.68 23.48 7.33
CA GLN A 17 -5.33 22.17 7.19
C GLN A 17 -4.42 21.14 6.51
N LYS A 18 -3.44 21.57 5.71
CA LYS A 18 -2.50 20.66 5.05
C LYS A 18 -1.37 20.17 5.96
N THR A 19 -1.24 20.73 7.17
CA THR A 19 -0.21 20.27 8.12
C THR A 19 -0.45 18.80 8.53
N PRO A 20 0.62 18.01 8.81
CA PRO A 20 0.46 16.61 9.17
C PRO A 20 -0.50 16.39 10.35
N LEU A 21 -0.36 17.22 11.39
CA LEU A 21 -1.24 17.19 12.57
C LEU A 21 -2.70 17.43 12.21
N ALA A 22 -3.00 18.53 11.49
CA ALA A 22 -4.39 18.83 11.12
C ALA A 22 -5.01 17.73 10.25
N LYS A 23 -4.26 17.22 9.26
CA LYS A 23 -4.71 16.10 8.41
C LYS A 23 -5.04 14.85 9.22
N ARG A 24 -4.16 14.45 10.14
CA ARG A 24 -4.32 13.22 10.93
C ARG A 24 -5.42 13.36 11.96
N LEU A 25 -5.53 14.50 12.62
CA LEU A 25 -6.65 14.80 13.51
C LEU A 25 -7.98 14.84 12.75
N SER A 26 -8.02 15.42 11.55
CA SER A 26 -9.24 15.42 10.73
C SER A 26 -9.66 14.00 10.30
N LYS A 27 -8.67 13.13 10.02
CA LYS A 27 -8.90 11.72 9.65
C LYS A 27 -9.40 10.88 10.85
N LEU A 28 -8.80 11.05 12.02
CA LEU A 28 -9.14 10.28 13.22
C LEU A 28 -10.43 10.75 13.90
N ILE A 29 -10.64 12.07 13.96
CA ILE A 29 -11.77 12.66 14.67
C ILE A 29 -12.97 12.77 13.72
N THR A 30 -13.72 11.68 13.57
CA THR A 30 -14.99 11.64 12.83
C THR A 30 -16.13 12.24 13.66
N ASP A 31 -16.31 11.78 14.91
CA ASP A 31 -17.14 12.41 15.94
C ASP A 31 -16.24 12.91 17.09
N GLY A 32 -16.34 14.20 17.40
CA GLY A 32 -15.52 14.86 18.41
C GLY A 32 -16.13 14.90 19.81
N ASN A 33 -17.35 14.40 20.01
CA ASN A 33 -18.08 14.55 21.27
C ASN A 33 -17.40 13.82 22.44
N GLU A 34 -17.07 12.53 22.26
CA GLU A 34 -16.39 11.74 23.29
C GLU A 34 -14.99 12.27 23.57
N LEU A 35 -14.25 12.63 22.52
CA LEU A 35 -12.91 13.22 22.66
C LEU A 35 -12.95 14.56 23.39
N LYS A 36 -13.96 15.39 23.12
CA LYS A 36 -14.16 16.69 23.79
C LYS A 36 -14.30 16.48 25.29
N ASP A 37 -15.14 15.53 25.72
CA ASP A 37 -15.37 15.23 27.13
C ASP A 37 -14.13 14.59 27.77
N PHE A 38 -13.44 13.68 27.06
CA PHE A 38 -12.19 13.07 27.51
C PHE A 38 -11.06 14.08 27.73
N LEU A 39 -10.91 15.04 26.81
CA LEU A 39 -9.89 16.09 26.91
C LEU A 39 -10.29 17.25 27.84
N GLY A 40 -11.57 17.35 28.22
CA GLY A 40 -12.09 18.48 28.98
C GLY A 40 -12.01 19.82 28.22
N VAL A 41 -12.19 19.79 26.89
CA VAL A 41 -12.13 20.99 26.03
C VAL A 41 -13.50 21.31 25.44
N SER A 42 -13.62 22.42 24.69
CA SER A 42 -14.87 22.73 23.98
C SER A 42 -14.93 22.03 22.61
N ALA A 43 -16.14 21.78 22.09
CA ALA A 43 -16.32 21.25 20.74
C ALA A 43 -15.67 22.16 19.67
N GLN A 44 -15.67 23.47 19.93
CA GLN A 44 -14.99 24.44 19.10
C GLN A 44 -13.47 24.24 19.10
N ALA A 45 -12.86 23.91 20.25
CA ALA A 45 -11.43 23.60 20.33
C ALA A 45 -11.08 22.37 19.48
N ILE A 46 -11.88 21.29 19.56
CA ILE A 46 -11.71 20.11 18.71
C ILE A 46 -11.76 20.48 17.22
N ASN A 47 -12.74 21.28 16.81
CA ASN A 47 -12.84 21.72 15.42
C ASN A 47 -11.62 22.58 15.00
N GLN A 48 -11.17 23.49 15.86
CA GLN A 48 -9.96 24.28 15.59
C GLN A 48 -8.70 23.42 15.46
N TYR A 49 -8.60 22.32 16.21
CA TYR A 49 -7.50 21.36 16.09
C TYR A 49 -7.54 20.65 14.73
N LYS A 50 -8.71 20.15 14.31
CA LYS A 50 -8.90 19.51 12.98
C LYS A 50 -8.54 20.45 11.83
N LEU A 51 -8.86 21.73 11.98
CA LEU A 51 -8.60 22.75 10.96
C LEU A 51 -7.17 23.32 11.03
N GLY A 52 -6.37 22.93 12.01
CA GLY A 52 -5.02 23.50 12.24
C GLY A 52 -5.02 24.98 12.65
N LEU A 53 -6.17 25.50 13.08
CA LEU A 53 -6.33 26.89 13.52
C LEU A 53 -5.80 27.11 14.94
N SER A 54 -5.85 26.06 15.76
CA SER A 54 -5.27 26.02 17.10
C SER A 54 -4.42 24.77 17.25
N ARG A 55 -3.38 24.84 18.09
CA ARG A 55 -2.55 23.69 18.43
C ARG A 55 -3.03 23.12 19.77
N PRO A 56 -3.26 21.80 19.86
CA PRO A 56 -3.46 21.17 21.16
C PRO A 56 -2.21 21.36 22.02
N SER A 57 -2.39 21.41 23.34
CA SER A 57 -1.25 21.37 24.28
C SER A 57 -0.49 20.05 24.14
N LEU A 58 0.75 20.00 24.62
CA LEU A 58 1.52 18.75 24.64
C LEU A 58 0.73 17.63 25.34
N GLU A 59 0.11 17.95 26.48
CA GLU A 59 -0.75 17.03 27.23
C GLU A 59 -1.93 16.54 26.41
N ASN A 60 -2.63 17.43 25.69
CA ASN A 60 -3.75 17.05 24.83
C ASN A 60 -3.29 16.21 23.65
N ILE A 61 -2.09 16.45 23.09
CA ILE A 61 -1.54 15.59 22.03
C ILE A 61 -1.34 14.17 22.54
N CYS A 62 -0.74 14.00 23.72
CA CYS A 62 -0.57 12.67 24.33
C CYS A 62 -1.94 12.01 24.57
N LYS A 63 -2.88 12.73 25.18
CA LYS A 63 -4.24 12.21 25.43
C LYS A 63 -4.98 11.83 24.15
N ILE A 64 -4.86 12.61 23.08
CA ILE A 64 -5.44 12.26 21.77
C ILE A 64 -4.78 10.99 21.23
N ALA A 65 -3.46 10.86 21.35
CA ALA A 65 -2.72 9.69 20.92
C ALA A 65 -3.21 8.43 21.66
N ASP A 66 -3.33 8.51 22.98
CA ASP A 66 -3.85 7.44 23.83
C ASP A 66 -5.30 7.09 23.50
N PHE A 67 -6.16 8.10 23.30
CA PHE A 67 -7.58 7.90 22.98
C PHE A 67 -7.79 7.13 21.67
N TYR A 68 -6.96 7.40 20.65
CA TYR A 68 -7.06 6.74 19.35
C TYR A 68 -6.11 5.54 19.20
N GLY A 69 -5.32 5.20 20.23
CA GLY A 69 -4.36 4.10 20.18
C GLY A 69 -3.24 4.32 19.14
N VAL A 70 -2.83 5.57 18.90
CA VAL A 70 -1.80 5.92 17.93
C VAL A 70 -0.60 6.57 18.62
N SER A 71 0.56 6.61 17.97
CA SER A 71 1.73 7.32 18.49
C SER A 71 1.62 8.85 18.32
N THR A 72 2.27 9.60 19.20
CA THR A 72 2.43 11.05 19.00
C THR A 72 3.26 11.37 17.76
N ASP A 73 4.21 10.49 17.43
CA ASP A 73 5.01 10.57 16.21
C ASP A 73 4.13 10.40 14.96
N TYR A 74 3.10 9.56 15.02
CA TYR A 74 2.04 9.57 14.02
C TYR A 74 1.34 10.94 14.03
N LEU A 75 0.73 11.40 15.12
CA LEU A 75 0.00 12.68 15.09
C LEU A 75 0.83 13.86 14.56
N LEU A 76 2.11 13.91 14.89
CA LEU A 76 3.03 15.00 14.49
C LEU A 76 3.63 14.83 13.08
N GLY A 77 3.39 13.69 12.41
CA GLY A 77 3.86 13.44 11.05
C GLY A 77 5.31 12.99 10.93
N ARG A 78 5.87 12.34 11.96
CA ARG A 78 7.23 11.78 11.97
C ARG A 78 7.29 10.36 11.41
N THR A 79 6.18 9.63 11.46
CA THR A 79 5.98 8.30 10.86
C THR A 79 4.63 8.26 10.17
N ASP A 80 4.40 7.46 9.14
CA ASP A 80 3.06 7.23 8.57
C ASP A 80 2.32 6.05 9.22
N THR A 81 2.99 5.30 10.09
CA THR A 81 2.43 4.16 10.84
C THR A 81 1.72 4.67 12.10
N PRO A 82 0.40 4.42 12.27
CA PRO A 82 -0.36 4.83 13.46
C PRO A 82 0.14 4.15 14.74
N SER A 83 0.48 2.87 14.64
CA SER A 83 0.84 2.00 15.77
C SER A 83 1.74 2.63 16.84
N ILE A 84 1.44 2.33 18.10
CA ILE A 84 2.32 2.61 19.25
C ILE A 84 3.42 1.55 19.42
N GLU A 85 3.27 0.38 18.81
CA GLU A 85 4.21 -0.72 18.97
C GLU A 85 5.49 -0.48 18.14
N GLU A 86 6.64 -0.50 18.82
CA GLU A 86 7.95 -0.23 18.21
C GLU A 86 8.29 -1.25 17.11
N ASP A 87 7.96 -2.53 17.31
CA ASP A 87 8.17 -3.59 16.32
C ASP A 87 7.37 -3.33 15.05
N THR A 88 6.10 -2.93 15.20
CA THR A 88 5.20 -2.62 14.09
C THR A 88 5.65 -1.37 13.33
N GLN A 89 6.08 -0.32 14.05
CA GLN A 89 6.67 0.87 13.41
C GLN A 89 7.96 0.53 12.65
N THR A 90 8.84 -0.29 13.24
CA THR A 90 10.12 -0.68 12.64
C THR A 90 9.91 -1.55 11.40
N ALA A 91 9.01 -2.52 11.48
CA ALA A 91 8.64 -3.37 10.34
C ALA A 91 8.04 -2.53 9.21
N SER A 92 7.09 -1.63 9.50
CA SER A 92 6.47 -0.76 8.50
C SER A 92 7.49 0.14 7.83
N LYS A 93 8.38 0.77 8.60
CA LYS A 93 9.44 1.65 8.08
C LYS A 93 10.46 0.92 7.22
N THR A 94 10.86 -0.30 7.61
CA THR A 94 11.90 -1.07 6.92
C THR A 94 11.37 -1.76 5.67
N THR A 95 10.12 -2.24 5.71
CA THR A 95 9.54 -3.09 4.65
C THR A 95 8.53 -2.38 3.76
N GLY A 96 7.99 -1.24 4.21
CA GLY A 96 6.88 -0.54 3.55
C GLY A 96 5.51 -1.18 3.77
N LEU A 97 5.40 -2.22 4.60
CA LEU A 97 4.13 -2.87 4.90
C LEU A 97 3.20 -1.95 5.72
N SER A 98 1.89 -2.08 5.47
CA SER A 98 0.86 -1.44 6.29
C SER A 98 0.75 -2.12 7.66
N GLU A 99 0.24 -1.39 8.65
CA GLU A 99 0.00 -1.92 10.00
C GLU A 99 -0.88 -3.18 9.97
N ASP A 100 -1.98 -3.16 9.22
CA ASP A 100 -2.85 -4.34 9.04
C ASP A 100 -2.09 -5.56 8.48
N SER A 101 -1.17 -5.34 7.54
CA SER A 101 -0.36 -6.42 6.97
C SER A 101 0.62 -6.99 8.00
N ILE A 102 1.22 -6.14 8.82
CA ILE A 102 2.16 -6.56 9.87
C ILE A 102 1.45 -7.36 10.95
N VAL A 103 0.30 -6.86 11.44
CA VAL A 103 -0.54 -7.55 12.43
C VAL A 103 -1.00 -8.90 11.89
N PHE A 104 -1.42 -8.96 10.61
CA PHE A 104 -1.75 -10.23 9.97
C PHE A 104 -0.56 -11.19 9.99
N LEU A 105 0.64 -10.75 9.61
CA LEU A 105 1.83 -11.60 9.55
C LEU A 105 2.29 -12.10 10.93
N GLN A 106 2.24 -11.26 11.97
CA GLN A 106 2.63 -11.63 13.33
C GLN A 106 1.86 -12.86 13.85
N GLY A 107 0.56 -12.94 13.57
CA GLY A 107 -0.31 -14.04 13.98
C GLY A 107 -0.29 -15.30 13.09
N LYS A 108 0.59 -15.36 12.09
CA LYS A 108 0.52 -16.36 11.00
C LYS A 108 1.81 -17.17 10.83
N GLN A 109 2.35 -17.65 11.95
CA GLN A 109 3.59 -18.44 11.97
C GLN A 109 3.48 -19.77 11.19
N ASP A 110 2.27 -20.34 11.09
CA ASP A 110 1.98 -21.57 10.38
C ASP A 110 2.16 -21.45 8.85
N ILE A 111 2.01 -20.25 8.29
CA ILE A 111 2.20 -19.97 6.85
C ILE A 111 3.44 -19.13 6.54
N MET A 112 4.18 -18.67 7.56
CA MET A 112 5.34 -17.77 7.35
C MET A 112 6.41 -18.39 6.45
N TRP A 113 6.64 -19.70 6.56
CA TRP A 113 7.56 -20.43 5.68
C TRP A 113 7.19 -20.32 4.20
N LEU A 114 5.89 -20.27 3.87
CA LEU A 114 5.40 -20.15 2.51
C LEU A 114 5.62 -18.73 2.00
N ILE A 115 5.28 -17.74 2.83
CA ILE A 115 5.44 -16.32 2.50
C ILE A 115 6.91 -16.01 2.24
N ASN A 116 7.81 -16.42 3.13
CA ASN A 116 9.25 -16.28 2.94
C ASN A 116 9.71 -17.04 1.68
N GLY A 117 9.26 -18.29 1.50
CA GLY A 117 9.61 -19.08 0.32
C GLY A 117 9.17 -18.42 -1.00
N MET A 118 8.01 -17.74 -1.02
CA MET A 118 7.56 -16.97 -2.17
C MET A 118 8.43 -15.73 -2.36
N LEU A 119 8.64 -14.93 -1.32
CA LEU A 119 9.44 -13.70 -1.37
C LEU A 119 10.92 -13.96 -1.71
N GLU A 120 11.47 -15.12 -1.42
CA GLU A 120 12.84 -15.51 -1.77
C GLU A 120 12.95 -16.08 -3.20
N HIS A 121 11.84 -16.40 -3.85
CA HIS A 121 11.85 -17.05 -5.15
C HIS A 121 11.96 -16.04 -6.30
N PRO A 122 12.99 -16.10 -7.17
CA PRO A 122 13.18 -15.11 -8.24
C PRO A 122 12.00 -15.01 -9.23
N VAL A 123 11.39 -16.15 -9.57
CA VAL A 123 10.17 -16.17 -10.41
C VAL A 123 8.99 -15.45 -9.77
N PHE A 124 8.89 -15.44 -8.43
CA PHE A 124 7.84 -14.71 -7.74
C PHE A 124 8.04 -13.19 -7.84
N HIS A 125 9.28 -12.71 -7.92
CA HIS A 125 9.54 -11.28 -8.19
C HIS A 125 9.04 -10.86 -9.56
N ALA A 126 9.19 -11.73 -10.58
CA ALA A 126 8.61 -11.49 -11.90
C ALA A 126 7.07 -11.44 -11.85
N ILE A 127 6.43 -12.30 -11.06
CA ILE A 127 4.98 -12.28 -10.81
C ILE A 127 4.55 -10.95 -10.17
N LEU A 128 5.30 -10.44 -9.19
CA LEU A 128 4.99 -9.13 -8.58
C LEU A 128 5.03 -7.98 -9.60
N SER A 129 6.00 -8.03 -10.54
CA SER A 129 6.03 -7.06 -11.66
C SER A 129 4.81 -7.19 -12.56
N GLN A 130 4.40 -8.43 -12.88
CA GLN A 130 3.21 -8.70 -13.69
C GLN A 130 1.91 -8.21 -13.02
N PHE A 131 1.78 -8.38 -11.70
CA PHE A 131 0.66 -7.82 -10.95
C PHE A 131 0.62 -6.30 -10.99
N ARG A 132 1.79 -5.66 -10.79
CA ARG A 132 1.90 -4.20 -10.89
C ARG A 132 1.45 -3.72 -12.27
N ASP A 133 1.92 -4.36 -13.33
CA ASP A 133 1.60 -3.98 -14.70
C ASP A 133 0.11 -4.16 -15.00
N TYR A 134 -0.51 -5.24 -14.52
CA TYR A 134 -1.95 -5.46 -14.62
C TYR A 134 -2.76 -4.36 -13.93
N ILE A 135 -2.40 -3.98 -12.70
CA ILE A 135 -3.10 -2.93 -11.94
C ILE A 135 -3.00 -1.59 -12.67
N LEU A 136 -1.82 -1.24 -13.18
CA LEU A 136 -1.61 0.00 -13.94
C LEU A 136 -2.44 0.04 -15.24
N LEU A 137 -2.67 -1.10 -15.88
CA LEU A 137 -3.59 -1.18 -17.02
C LEU A 137 -5.03 -0.91 -16.58
N ALA A 138 -5.48 -1.55 -15.50
CA ALA A 138 -6.85 -1.43 -15.01
C ALA A 138 -7.21 -0.02 -14.50
N GLU A 139 -6.26 0.72 -13.91
CA GLU A 139 -6.50 2.08 -13.42
C GLU A 139 -6.75 3.11 -14.53
N ARG A 140 -6.27 2.85 -15.75
CA ARG A 140 -6.36 3.78 -16.89
C ARG A 140 -7.59 3.57 -17.76
N ASP A 141 -8.26 2.42 -17.64
CA ASP A 141 -9.46 2.07 -18.39
C ASP A 141 -10.42 1.30 -17.48
N THR A 142 -11.47 1.96 -16.98
CA THR A 142 -12.40 1.37 -16.01
C THR A 142 -13.38 0.35 -16.62
N ASP A 143 -13.59 0.35 -17.95
CA ASP A 143 -14.42 -0.67 -18.63
C ASP A 143 -13.62 -1.93 -18.97
N TYR A 144 -12.29 -1.88 -18.78
CA TYR A 144 -11.34 -2.97 -18.99
C TYR A 144 -11.60 -4.22 -18.14
N LEU A 145 -11.89 -4.06 -16.85
CA LEU A 145 -12.15 -5.17 -15.93
C LEU A 145 -13.43 -5.92 -16.28
N ARG A 146 -14.42 -5.26 -16.87
CA ARG A 146 -15.71 -5.86 -17.27
C ARG A 146 -15.59 -6.78 -18.50
N ILE A 147 -14.62 -6.53 -19.37
CA ILE A 147 -14.39 -7.33 -20.59
C ILE A 147 -13.71 -8.67 -20.28
N LEU A 148 -12.92 -8.73 -19.19
CA LEU A 148 -12.19 -9.94 -18.80
C LEU A 148 -13.07 -11.06 -18.26
N ASP A 149 -14.19 -10.73 -17.60
CA ASP A 149 -15.15 -11.71 -17.08
C ASP A 149 -15.93 -12.46 -18.19
N GLY A 150 -15.79 -12.07 -19.47
CA GLY A 150 -16.61 -12.55 -20.58
C GLY A 150 -15.89 -13.23 -21.76
N VAL A 151 -14.56 -13.36 -21.77
CA VAL A 151 -13.81 -13.91 -22.94
C VAL A 151 -13.03 -15.18 -22.58
N PRO A 152 -13.30 -16.34 -23.21
CA PRO A 152 -12.60 -17.59 -22.94
C PRO A 152 -11.10 -17.52 -23.28
N GLY A 153 -10.24 -17.93 -22.34
CA GLY A 153 -8.77 -17.80 -22.39
C GLY A 153 -8.02 -18.68 -23.41
N SER A 154 -8.63 -19.04 -24.54
CA SER A 154 -8.04 -19.94 -25.55
C SER A 154 -7.31 -19.24 -26.70
N LEU A 155 -7.10 -17.92 -26.66
CA LEU A 155 -6.61 -17.12 -27.80
C LEU A 155 -5.36 -16.27 -27.53
N VAL A 156 -4.44 -16.71 -26.68
CA VAL A 156 -3.23 -15.92 -26.40
C VAL A 156 -1.96 -16.61 -26.91
N SER A 157 -1.32 -15.99 -27.91
CA SER A 157 -0.04 -16.41 -28.49
C SER A 157 1.12 -15.99 -27.59
N ARG A 158 2.06 -16.91 -27.37
CA ARG A 158 3.34 -16.67 -26.70
C ARG A 158 4.19 -15.76 -27.59
N ASN A 159 4.25 -14.46 -27.32
CA ASN A 159 5.49 -13.71 -27.51
C ASN A 159 5.45 -12.36 -26.78
N SER A 160 6.58 -12.12 -26.12
CA SER A 160 6.93 -11.02 -25.22
C SER A 160 6.49 -9.63 -25.73
N LEU A 161 5.68 -8.93 -24.95
CA LEU A 161 5.56 -7.47 -25.00
C LEU A 161 5.78 -6.91 -23.59
N HIS A 162 6.79 -6.06 -23.44
CA HIS A 162 6.91 -5.22 -22.26
C HIS A 162 5.76 -4.20 -22.28
N VAL A 163 4.92 -4.29 -21.26
CA VAL A 163 3.71 -3.46 -21.09
C VAL A 163 3.99 -1.96 -21.21
N THR A 164 5.20 -1.52 -20.89
CA THR A 164 5.61 -0.11 -20.95
C THR A 164 5.61 0.49 -22.35
N ASP A 165 5.71 -0.30 -23.41
CA ASP A 165 5.78 0.20 -24.81
C ASP A 165 4.40 0.41 -25.45
N ILE A 166 3.33 -0.09 -24.80
CA ILE A 166 1.95 -0.08 -25.32
C ILE A 166 1.17 1.17 -24.85
N LEU A 167 1.71 1.94 -23.91
CA LEU A 167 0.87 2.82 -23.06
C LEU A 167 0.69 4.27 -23.53
N ASP A 168 1.19 4.65 -24.70
CA ASP A 168 0.84 5.93 -25.34
C ASP A 168 0.52 5.76 -26.83
N GLU A 169 -0.45 6.52 -27.33
CA GLU A 169 -0.94 6.44 -28.71
C GLU A 169 0.17 6.74 -29.73
N SER A 170 1.16 7.56 -29.36
CA SER A 170 2.34 7.82 -30.20
C SER A 170 3.26 6.61 -30.30
N SER A 171 3.48 5.87 -29.20
CA SER A 171 4.26 4.63 -29.20
C SER A 171 3.53 3.49 -29.87
N GLN A 172 2.21 3.36 -29.70
CA GLN A 172 1.42 2.36 -30.43
C GLN A 172 1.47 2.60 -31.95
N ASN A 173 1.38 3.86 -32.38
CA ASN A 173 1.49 4.21 -33.79
C ASN A 173 2.90 3.94 -34.33
N LYS A 174 3.96 4.29 -33.58
CA LYS A 174 5.35 3.93 -33.93
C LYS A 174 5.56 2.41 -34.03
N LEU A 175 4.94 1.62 -33.16
CA LEU A 175 5.03 0.16 -33.22
C LEU A 175 4.33 -0.39 -34.48
N LYS A 176 3.13 0.11 -34.80
CA LYS A 176 2.42 -0.26 -36.04
C LYS A 176 3.21 0.13 -37.29
N ASP A 177 3.79 1.33 -37.30
CA ASP A 177 4.62 1.85 -38.40
C ASP A 177 5.89 1.01 -38.62
N ASN A 178 6.39 0.33 -37.59
CA ASN A 178 7.51 -0.61 -37.66
C ASN A 178 7.07 -2.08 -37.87
N GLY A 179 5.80 -2.32 -38.22
CA GLY A 179 5.28 -3.65 -38.58
C GLY A 179 4.91 -4.54 -37.39
N TYR A 180 4.84 -4.00 -36.18
CA TYR A 180 4.40 -4.75 -35.00
C TYR A 180 2.88 -4.73 -34.83
N SER A 181 2.29 -5.87 -34.45
CA SER A 181 0.87 -5.96 -34.12
C SER A 181 0.62 -5.51 -32.68
N VAL A 182 -0.31 -4.57 -32.50
CA VAL A 182 -0.72 -4.10 -31.16
C VAL A 182 -1.93 -4.91 -30.72
N ALA A 183 -1.77 -5.73 -29.68
CA ALA A 183 -2.86 -6.50 -29.11
C ALA A 183 -3.84 -5.60 -28.33
N PRO A 184 -5.16 -5.88 -28.38
CA PRO A 184 -6.11 -5.22 -27.50
C PRO A 184 -5.69 -5.44 -26.05
N ALA A 185 -5.86 -4.43 -25.21
CA ALA A 185 -5.40 -4.50 -23.85
C ALA A 185 -6.03 -5.72 -23.12
N SER A 186 -7.29 -6.09 -23.40
CA SER A 186 -7.94 -7.27 -22.80
C SER A 186 -7.18 -8.58 -23.06
N LEU A 187 -6.62 -8.75 -24.26
CA LEU A 187 -5.81 -9.91 -24.62
C LEU A 187 -4.45 -9.90 -23.88
N VAL A 188 -3.87 -8.71 -23.68
CA VAL A 188 -2.65 -8.53 -22.87
C VAL A 188 -2.89 -8.94 -21.41
N ALA A 189 -4.01 -8.52 -20.80
CA ALA A 189 -4.36 -8.92 -19.43
C ALA A 189 -4.54 -10.43 -19.30
N GLN A 190 -5.21 -11.09 -20.25
CA GLN A 190 -5.35 -12.54 -20.23
C GLN A 190 -4.01 -13.27 -20.33
N SER A 191 -3.09 -12.76 -21.16
CA SER A 191 -1.71 -13.27 -21.22
C SER A 191 -1.04 -13.17 -19.86
N ILE A 192 -1.10 -11.99 -19.23
CA ILE A 192 -0.50 -11.74 -17.92
C ILE A 192 -1.05 -12.73 -16.89
N LEU A 193 -2.36 -12.91 -16.82
CA LEU A 193 -2.99 -13.84 -15.87
C LEU A 193 -2.60 -15.30 -16.11
N TYR A 194 -2.50 -15.72 -17.38
CA TYR A 194 -2.04 -17.07 -17.72
C TYR A 194 -0.58 -17.28 -17.29
N ASP A 195 0.30 -16.32 -17.60
CA ASP A 195 1.72 -16.38 -17.28
C ASP A 195 1.95 -16.36 -15.76
N VAL A 196 1.18 -15.57 -15.03
CA VAL A 196 1.17 -15.57 -13.56
C VAL A 196 0.80 -16.95 -13.03
N ASN A 197 -0.26 -17.59 -13.52
CA ASN A 197 -0.71 -18.90 -13.03
C ASN A 197 0.34 -19.98 -13.29
N PHE A 198 0.91 -19.99 -14.50
CA PHE A 198 1.99 -20.92 -14.84
C PHE A 198 3.21 -20.71 -13.94
N SER A 199 3.65 -19.46 -13.78
CA SER A 199 4.81 -19.10 -12.95
C SER A 199 4.58 -19.41 -11.47
N LEU A 200 3.37 -19.17 -10.97
CA LEU A 200 3.00 -19.45 -9.58
C LEU A 200 3.08 -20.96 -9.29
N ARG A 201 2.64 -21.81 -10.22
CA ARG A 201 2.81 -23.27 -10.08
C ARG A 201 4.27 -23.67 -9.96
N GLN A 202 5.17 -23.04 -10.72
CA GLN A 202 6.60 -23.31 -10.60
C GLN A 202 7.15 -22.93 -9.22
N VAL A 203 6.78 -21.73 -8.73
CA VAL A 203 7.16 -21.26 -7.39
C VAL A 203 6.66 -22.24 -6.32
N LEU A 204 5.38 -22.59 -6.34
CA LEU A 204 4.79 -23.47 -5.33
C LEU A 204 5.41 -24.87 -5.33
N ASN A 205 5.66 -25.44 -6.50
CA ASN A 205 6.32 -26.75 -6.61
C ASN A 205 7.76 -26.70 -6.05
N SER A 206 8.51 -25.63 -6.36
CA SER A 206 9.87 -25.41 -5.84
C SER A 206 9.88 -25.35 -4.31
N ILE A 207 8.96 -24.60 -3.71
CA ILE A 207 8.83 -24.48 -2.25
C ILE A 207 8.44 -25.83 -1.64
N ALA A 208 7.49 -26.57 -2.25
CA ALA A 208 7.05 -27.87 -1.76
C ALA A 208 8.19 -28.91 -1.72
N ILE A 209 9.02 -28.94 -2.77
CA ILE A 209 10.20 -29.82 -2.84
C ILE A 209 11.18 -29.49 -1.71
N ARG A 210 11.56 -28.21 -1.53
CA ARG A 210 12.48 -27.79 -0.46
C ARG A 210 11.98 -28.15 0.93
N ARG A 211 10.67 -28.01 1.17
CA ARG A 211 10.05 -28.40 2.45
C ARG A 211 10.10 -29.91 2.68
N GLY A 212 9.87 -30.70 1.64
CA GLY A 212 10.01 -32.16 1.69
C GLY A 212 11.42 -32.62 2.03
N GLU A 213 12.44 -32.01 1.39
CA GLU A 213 13.86 -32.31 1.62
C GLU A 213 14.30 -31.99 3.06
N ASN A 214 13.90 -30.83 3.59
CA ASN A 214 14.23 -30.43 4.96
C ASN A 214 13.60 -31.36 6.02
N ASN A 215 12.39 -31.86 5.77
CA ASN A 215 11.73 -32.81 6.67
C ASN A 215 12.38 -34.21 6.62
N GLY A 216 12.93 -34.62 5.48
CA GLY A 216 13.63 -35.91 5.33
C GLY A 216 15.00 -35.96 6.04
N GLN A 217 15.71 -34.83 6.12
CA GLN A 217 17.01 -34.75 6.81
C GLN A 217 16.89 -34.79 8.35
N HIS A 218 15.72 -34.48 8.92
CA HIS A 218 15.48 -34.58 10.37
C HIS A 218 15.07 -35.97 10.85
N GLN A 219 14.76 -36.91 9.94
CA GLN A 219 14.42 -38.30 10.29
C GLN A 219 15.60 -39.28 10.21
N THR A 220 16.79 -38.81 9.79
CA THR A 220 18.00 -39.63 9.59
C THR A 220 19.12 -39.38 10.60
N LYS A 221 18.83 -38.69 11.71
CA LYS A 221 19.72 -38.55 12.88
C LYS A 221 19.05 -39.12 14.12
#